data_AF-A0A2A4UJH2-F1
#
_entry.id   AF-A0A2A4UJH2-F1
#
_cell.length_a   1.000
_cell.length_b   1.000
_cell.length_c   1.000
_cell.angle_alpha   90.00
_cell.angle_beta   90.00
_cell.angle_gamma   90.00
#
_symmetry.space_group_name_H-M   'P 1'
#
loop_
_entity.id
_entity.type
_entity.pdbx_description
1 polymer ?
#
loop_
_entity_poly.entity_id
_entity_poly.type
_entity_poly.pdbx_seq_one_letter_code
_entity_poly.pdbx_strand_id
1 'polypeptide(L)'
;MTSGISSAVYNNNDNVFIIVDNGYAAATGGQYIPSSARTLKQDEQKARIQEAVQGVGVKWVRTISSYDIARTKALVREAMTSEFYGPKVIVVEGECMLNRQRREKPIKAKNIKSGQREIKERFYVEAETCTGDHACIRLSGCPSLTIKPAPDILREDPVAYVDNSCVGCGVCGDNVHAAVLCPSFSRAELIFNPTGWDRFKNFLRQGIIGFLQRHVDRKRARVSL
;
A
#
# COMPACT_ATOMS: atom_id res chain seq x y z
N MET A 1 -0.86 37.57 7.05
CA MET A 1 0.46 36.90 6.99
C MET A 1 0.23 35.46 6.57
N THR A 2 1.06 34.97 5.65
CA THR A 2 0.86 33.77 4.83
C THR A 2 0.85 32.47 5.65
N SER A 3 -0.07 31.55 5.33
CA SER A 3 -0.06 30.18 5.85
C SER A 3 1.11 29.41 5.23
N GLY A 4 2.09 28.98 6.03
CA GLY A 4 3.24 28.22 5.53
C GLY A 4 4.24 27.84 6.61
N ILE A 5 5.14 26.90 6.28
CA ILE A 5 6.18 26.39 7.18
C ILE A 5 7.11 27.52 7.64
N SER A 6 7.45 28.45 6.75
CA SER A 6 8.26 29.63 7.09
C SER A 6 7.62 30.51 8.16
N SER A 7 6.29 30.71 8.11
CA SER A 7 5.58 31.46 9.14
C SER A 7 5.53 30.71 10.47
N ALA A 8 5.42 29.38 10.45
CA ALA A 8 5.47 28.56 11.66
C ALA A 8 6.86 28.58 12.32
N VAL A 9 7.93 28.61 11.52
CA VAL A 9 9.30 28.80 12.01
C VAL A 9 9.45 30.20 12.62
N TYR A 10 8.99 31.24 11.93
CA TYR A 10 9.09 32.63 12.42
C TYR A 10 8.34 32.84 13.74
N ASN A 11 7.13 32.29 13.88
CA ASN A 11 6.31 32.44 15.08
C ASN A 11 6.59 31.38 16.17
N ASN A 12 7.49 30.43 15.89
CA ASN A 12 7.80 29.29 16.77
C ASN A 12 6.54 28.49 17.20
N ASN A 13 5.67 28.22 16.23
CA ASN A 13 4.44 27.45 16.48
C ASN A 13 4.75 25.95 16.56
N ASP A 14 4.20 25.25 17.57
CA ASP A 14 4.34 23.80 17.75
C ASP A 14 3.35 23.02 16.86
N ASN A 15 3.59 23.06 15.56
CA ASN A 15 2.76 22.40 14.55
C ASN A 15 3.45 21.15 14.02
N VAL A 16 2.67 20.11 13.74
CA VAL A 16 3.12 18.94 12.96
C VAL A 16 2.65 19.09 11.52
N PHE A 17 3.60 19.30 10.60
CA PHE A 17 3.37 19.34 9.17
C PHE A 17 3.65 17.96 8.56
N ILE A 18 2.72 17.47 7.75
CA ILE A 18 2.90 16.23 6.98
C ILE A 18 2.89 16.62 5.50
N ILE A 19 4.00 16.37 4.81
CA ILE A 19 4.17 16.64 3.39
C ILE A 19 4.19 15.31 2.65
N VAL A 20 3.21 15.08 1.77
CA VAL A 20 3.17 13.88 0.93
C VAL A 20 3.83 14.19 -0.40
N ASP A 21 5.07 13.72 -0.58
CA ASP A 21 5.82 13.86 -1.83
C ASP A 21 5.72 12.57 -2.65
N ASN A 22 4.78 12.58 -3.60
CA ASN A 22 4.62 11.49 -4.55
C ASN A 22 5.45 11.68 -5.84
N GLY A 23 6.26 12.74 -5.91
CA GLY A 23 7.12 13.10 -7.03
C GLY A 23 6.40 13.67 -8.25
N TYR A 24 5.10 13.97 -8.19
CA TYR A 24 4.32 14.52 -9.32
C TYR A 24 3.15 15.38 -8.84
N ALA A 25 2.67 16.31 -9.66
CA ALA A 25 1.37 16.93 -9.41
C ALA A 25 0.25 15.91 -9.72
N ALA A 26 -0.15 15.11 -8.74
CA ALA A 26 -1.10 14.00 -8.93
C ALA A 26 -2.51 14.47 -9.28
N ALA A 27 -2.97 15.59 -8.72
CA ALA A 27 -4.30 16.13 -8.97
C ALA A 27 -4.51 16.58 -10.44
N THR A 28 -3.43 16.91 -11.16
CA THR A 28 -3.45 17.43 -12.54
C THR A 28 -2.97 16.41 -13.58
N GLY A 29 -3.03 15.12 -13.25
CA GLY A 29 -2.70 14.03 -14.19
C GLY A 29 -1.22 13.58 -14.20
N GLY A 30 -0.42 14.07 -13.25
CA GLY A 30 0.96 13.62 -13.04
C GLY A 30 2.01 14.51 -13.72
N GLN A 31 1.84 15.83 -13.66
CA GLN A 31 2.83 16.78 -14.20
C GLN A 31 4.12 16.74 -13.37
N TYR A 32 5.25 16.99 -14.02
CA TYR A 32 6.55 17.09 -13.34
C TYR A 32 6.61 18.35 -12.48
N ILE A 33 7.22 18.21 -11.31
CA ILE A 33 7.45 19.25 -10.31
C ILE A 33 8.92 19.19 -9.85
N PRO A 34 9.43 20.19 -9.13
CA PRO A 34 10.83 20.18 -8.68
C PRO A 34 11.23 18.94 -7.85
N SER A 35 10.28 18.31 -7.14
CA SER A 35 10.51 17.06 -6.40
C SER A 35 10.37 15.78 -7.26
N SER A 36 10.18 15.90 -8.58
CA SER A 36 10.13 14.76 -9.49
C SER A 36 11.51 14.12 -9.66
N ALA A 37 11.56 12.78 -9.66
CA ALA A 37 12.81 12.02 -9.83
C ALA A 37 13.40 12.08 -11.26
N ARG A 38 12.59 12.50 -12.23
CA ARG A 38 12.99 12.66 -13.62
C ARG A 38 12.29 13.90 -14.13
N THR A 39 13.02 14.92 -14.53
CA THR A 39 12.45 16.06 -15.25
C THR A 39 12.65 15.87 -16.76
N LEU A 40 12.15 16.80 -17.56
CA LEU A 40 12.28 16.78 -19.02
C LEU A 40 13.75 16.87 -19.48
N LYS A 41 14.67 17.29 -18.60
CA LYS A 41 16.11 17.35 -18.83
C LYS A 41 16.80 16.27 -17.99
N GLN A 42 17.73 15.52 -18.59
CA GLN A 42 18.39 14.38 -17.92
C GLN A 42 19.32 14.79 -16.76
N ASP A 43 19.64 16.07 -16.62
CA ASP A 43 20.71 16.56 -15.72
C ASP A 43 20.20 17.35 -14.49
N GLU A 44 18.88 17.46 -14.28
CA GLU A 44 18.34 18.16 -13.10
C GLU A 44 18.23 17.21 -11.91
N GLN A 45 18.85 17.58 -10.79
CA GLN A 45 18.71 16.87 -9.53
C GLN A 45 17.34 17.15 -8.90
N LYS A 46 16.68 16.10 -8.39
CA LYS A 46 15.43 16.22 -7.64
C LYS A 46 15.63 17.16 -6.44
N ALA A 47 14.81 18.20 -6.34
CA ALA A 47 14.76 19.04 -5.15
C ALA A 47 14.20 18.24 -3.96
N ARG A 48 15.02 18.03 -2.92
CA ARG A 48 14.61 17.30 -1.73
C ARG A 48 13.88 18.24 -0.78
N ILE A 49 12.60 17.95 -0.53
CA ILE A 49 11.77 18.77 0.37
C ILE A 49 12.39 18.86 1.76
N GLN A 50 13.00 17.77 2.24
CA GLN A 50 13.73 17.74 3.51
C GLN A 50 14.78 18.86 3.61
N GLU A 51 15.60 19.03 2.56
CA GLU A 51 16.67 20.05 2.54
C GLU A 51 16.07 21.45 2.47
N ALA A 52 14.99 21.64 1.70
CA ALA A 52 14.29 22.91 1.62
C ALA A 52 13.70 23.34 2.98
N VAL A 53 13.03 22.44 3.71
CA VAL A 53 12.44 22.79 5.01
C VAL A 53 13.50 23.00 6.10
N GLN A 54 14.62 22.27 6.02
CA GLN A 54 15.77 22.51 6.90
C GLN A 54 16.39 23.89 6.62
N GLY A 55 16.54 24.27 5.35
CA GLY A 55 17.03 25.60 4.96
C GLY A 55 16.14 26.76 5.42
N VAL A 56 14.83 26.52 5.57
CA VAL A 56 13.87 27.48 6.13
C VAL A 56 14.00 27.61 7.67
N GLY A 57 14.71 26.69 8.34
CA GLY A 57 14.98 26.75 9.78
C GLY A 57 14.23 25.71 10.62
N VAL A 58 13.57 24.73 10.00
CA VAL A 58 12.94 23.62 10.73
C VAL A 58 14.02 22.68 11.28
N LYS A 59 14.05 22.50 12.60
CA LYS A 59 15.03 21.64 13.28
C LYS A 59 14.59 20.18 13.38
N TRP A 60 13.28 19.94 13.49
CA TRP A 60 12.71 18.60 13.55
C TRP A 60 12.16 18.21 12.18
N VAL A 61 12.92 17.38 11.46
CA VAL A 61 12.54 16.89 10.13
C VAL A 61 12.79 15.38 10.06
N ARG A 62 11.80 14.65 9.55
CA ARG A 62 11.87 13.18 9.38
C ARG A 62 11.29 12.80 8.04
N THR A 63 11.99 11.93 7.31
CA THR A 63 11.58 11.45 5.99
C THR A 63 11.26 9.96 6.06
N ILE A 64 10.15 9.54 5.48
CA ILE A 64 9.64 8.16 5.54
C ILE A 64 9.00 7.74 4.21
N SER A 65 8.98 6.44 3.94
CA SER A 65 8.28 5.88 2.77
C SER A 65 6.75 5.95 2.92
N SER A 66 6.04 6.31 1.87
CA SER A 66 4.56 6.36 1.83
C SER A 66 3.86 5.01 1.92
N TYR A 67 4.60 3.92 1.70
CA TYR A 67 4.06 2.56 1.69
C TYR A 67 4.20 1.83 3.03
N ASP A 68 4.85 2.41 4.04
CA ASP A 68 4.98 1.82 5.38
C ASP A 68 4.06 2.54 6.37
N ILE A 69 2.83 2.02 6.48
CA ILE A 69 1.78 2.62 7.32
C ILE A 69 2.11 2.50 8.81
N ALA A 70 2.62 1.35 9.25
CA ALA A 70 2.91 1.11 10.66
C ALA A 70 3.95 2.12 11.17
N ARG A 71 5.01 2.33 10.40
CA ARG A 71 6.07 3.29 10.74
C ARG A 71 5.59 4.73 10.58
N THR A 72 4.74 5.04 9.61
CA THR A 72 4.14 6.38 9.47
C THR A 72 3.28 6.72 10.69
N LYS A 73 2.45 5.79 11.17
CA LYS A 73 1.65 5.95 12.39
C LYS A 73 2.52 6.14 13.63
N ALA A 74 3.60 5.38 13.76
CA ALA A 74 4.54 5.52 14.87
C ALA A 74 5.23 6.90 14.86
N LEU A 75 5.65 7.36 13.68
CA LEU A 75 6.33 8.65 13.52
C LEU A 75 5.40 9.84 13.78
N VAL A 76 4.13 9.76 13.35
CA VAL A 76 3.14 10.79 13.68
C VAL A 76 2.91 10.84 15.19
N ARG A 77 2.80 9.68 15.85
CA ARG A 77 2.71 9.63 17.32
C ARG A 77 3.94 10.24 17.97
N GLU A 78 5.15 9.88 17.53
CA GLU A 78 6.41 10.47 18.00
C GLU A 78 6.39 11.99 17.88
N ALA A 79 5.99 12.54 16.74
CA ALA A 79 5.92 13.99 16.52
C ALA A 79 4.96 14.68 17.49
N MET A 80 3.81 14.07 17.76
CA MET A 80 2.79 14.63 18.65
C MET A 80 3.14 14.50 20.14
N THR A 81 3.93 13.49 20.53
CA THR A 81 4.29 13.26 21.93
C THR A 81 5.73 13.63 22.26
N SER A 82 6.49 14.15 21.30
CA SER A 82 7.87 14.59 21.50
C SER A 82 7.93 15.80 22.42
N GLU A 83 8.93 15.83 23.30
CA GLU A 83 9.28 16.98 24.13
C GLU A 83 9.85 18.16 23.32
N PHE A 84 10.16 17.96 22.04
CA PHE A 84 10.61 19.03 21.15
C PHE A 84 9.49 20.05 20.96
N TYR A 85 9.75 21.32 21.29
CA TYR A 85 8.86 22.44 21.04
C TYR A 85 9.26 23.21 19.79
N GLY A 86 8.32 23.39 18.87
CA GLY A 86 8.49 24.12 17.61
C GLY A 86 8.00 23.33 16.40
N PRO A 87 8.08 23.89 15.18
CA PRO A 87 7.52 23.24 14.00
C PRO A 87 8.24 21.92 13.68
N LYS A 88 7.44 20.88 13.48
CA LYS A 88 7.87 19.52 13.15
C LYS A 88 7.41 19.20 11.73
N VAL A 89 8.30 18.68 10.89
CA VAL A 89 7.95 18.30 9.52
C VAL A 89 8.22 16.81 9.29
N ILE A 90 7.19 16.10 8.84
CA ILE A 90 7.26 14.72 8.36
C ILE A 90 7.12 14.77 6.83
N VAL A 91 8.14 14.32 6.10
CA VAL A 91 8.11 14.16 4.65
C VAL A 91 7.82 12.70 4.34
N VAL A 92 6.65 12.43 3.78
CA VAL A 92 6.21 11.09 3.36
C VAL A 92 6.48 10.96 1.86
N GLU A 93 7.58 10.32 1.51
CA GLU A 93 8.04 10.16 0.13
C GLU A 93 7.61 8.82 -0.47
N GLY A 94 7.10 8.84 -1.69
CA GLY A 94 6.97 7.61 -2.47
C GLY A 94 6.23 7.80 -3.78
N GLU A 95 6.82 7.27 -4.86
CA GLU A 95 6.30 7.44 -6.23
C GLU A 95 4.81 7.11 -6.33
N CYS A 96 4.03 8.00 -6.94
CA CYS A 96 2.62 7.75 -7.22
C CYS A 96 2.42 6.42 -7.96
N MET A 97 1.59 5.54 -7.40
CA MET A 97 1.38 4.20 -7.96
C MET A 97 0.86 4.23 -9.40
N LEU A 98 0.07 5.23 -9.80
CA LEU A 98 -0.38 5.39 -11.19
C LEU A 98 0.80 5.63 -12.16
N ASN A 99 1.71 6.53 -11.81
CA ASN A 99 2.89 6.82 -12.65
C ASN A 99 3.88 5.65 -12.63
N ARG A 100 4.08 5.03 -11.46
CA ARG A 100 4.87 3.79 -11.35
C ARG A 100 4.34 2.70 -12.27
N GLN A 101 3.02 2.48 -12.29
CA GLN A 101 2.39 1.49 -13.17
C GLN A 101 2.51 1.86 -14.65
N ARG A 102 2.40 3.15 -15.03
CA ARG A 102 2.64 3.59 -16.42
C ARG A 102 4.05 3.23 -16.90
N ARG A 103 5.05 3.30 -16.01
CA ARG A 103 6.44 2.93 -16.30
C ARG A 103 6.68 1.42 -16.28
N GLU A 104 6.21 0.73 -15.25
CA GLU A 104 6.53 -0.69 -15.02
C GLU A 104 5.70 -1.65 -15.87
N LYS A 105 4.42 -1.34 -16.12
CA LYS A 105 3.49 -2.25 -16.82
C LYS A 105 3.96 -2.59 -18.24
N PRO A 106 4.45 -1.65 -19.09
CA PRO A 106 4.98 -2.00 -20.40
C PRO A 106 6.24 -2.88 -20.33
N ILE A 107 7.12 -2.63 -19.37
CA ILE A 107 8.35 -3.39 -19.17
C ILE A 107 8.01 -4.83 -18.77
N LYS A 108 7.17 -4.99 -17.74
CA LYS A 108 6.68 -6.31 -17.29
C LYS A 108 5.95 -7.04 -18.41
N ALA A 109 5.12 -6.35 -19.19
CA ALA A 109 4.44 -6.96 -20.34
C ALA A 109 5.43 -7.46 -21.42
N LYS A 110 6.52 -6.71 -21.68
CA LYS A 110 7.58 -7.13 -22.60
C LYS A 110 8.31 -8.36 -22.06
N ASN A 111 8.65 -8.38 -20.78
CA ASN A 111 9.31 -9.51 -20.11
C ASN A 111 8.45 -10.77 -20.13
N ILE A 112 7.15 -10.63 -19.85
CA ILE A 112 6.20 -11.75 -19.94
C ILE A 112 6.15 -12.30 -21.36
N LYS A 113 6.09 -11.43 -22.39
CA LYS A 113 6.08 -11.84 -23.80
C LYS A 113 7.40 -12.50 -24.24
N SER A 114 8.53 -12.10 -23.68
CA SER A 114 9.84 -12.70 -23.97
C SER A 114 10.13 -13.99 -23.21
N GLY A 115 9.15 -14.52 -22.46
CA GLY A 115 9.30 -15.76 -21.71
C GLY A 115 10.03 -15.61 -20.37
N GLN A 116 10.32 -14.37 -19.93
CA GLN A 116 10.96 -14.13 -18.65
C GLN A 116 9.97 -14.32 -17.50
N ARG A 117 10.45 -14.89 -16.40
CA ARG A 117 9.67 -15.11 -15.18
C ARG A 117 9.36 -13.78 -14.51
N GLU A 118 8.07 -13.50 -14.30
CA GLU A 118 7.60 -12.27 -13.68
C GLU A 118 6.59 -12.59 -12.57
N ILE A 119 6.65 -11.84 -11.46
CA ILE A 119 5.70 -11.97 -10.34
C ILE A 119 4.82 -10.72 -10.29
N LYS A 120 3.51 -10.92 -10.28
CA LYS A 120 2.53 -9.88 -9.96
C LYS A 120 1.88 -10.17 -8.63
N GLU A 121 2.13 -9.32 -7.66
CA GLU A 121 1.45 -9.38 -6.36
C GLU A 121 0.03 -8.84 -6.47
N ARG A 122 -0.89 -9.45 -5.71
CA ARG A 122 -2.27 -9.02 -5.57
C ARG A 122 -2.76 -9.33 -4.17
N PHE A 123 -3.60 -8.46 -3.64
CA PHE A 123 -4.32 -8.71 -2.40
C PHE A 123 -5.68 -9.32 -2.70
N TYR A 124 -6.17 -10.17 -1.81
CA TYR A 124 -7.52 -10.70 -1.86
C TYR A 124 -8.10 -10.77 -0.44
N VAL A 125 -9.42 -10.88 -0.39
CA VAL A 125 -10.22 -11.01 0.83
C VAL A 125 -10.86 -12.38 0.78
N GLU A 126 -10.63 -13.19 1.82
CA GLU A 126 -11.28 -14.48 1.99
C GLU A 126 -12.75 -14.27 2.38
N ALA A 127 -13.67 -14.78 1.58
CA ALA A 127 -15.10 -14.52 1.76
C ALA A 127 -15.67 -15.23 2.98
N GLU A 128 -15.17 -16.43 3.28
CA GLU A 128 -15.58 -17.22 4.44
C GLU A 128 -15.18 -16.56 5.78
N THR A 129 -14.05 -15.86 5.79
CA THR A 129 -13.48 -15.21 6.99
C THR A 129 -13.93 -13.74 7.12
N CYS A 130 -14.43 -13.14 6.04
CA CYS A 130 -14.86 -11.75 6.04
C CYS A 130 -16.05 -11.55 6.99
N THR A 131 -16.00 -10.55 7.85
CA THR A 131 -17.11 -10.20 8.77
C THR A 131 -18.20 -9.38 8.11
N GLY A 132 -17.91 -8.68 7.00
CA GLY A 132 -18.87 -7.82 6.30
C GLY A 132 -18.98 -6.40 6.87
N ASP A 133 -18.10 -5.99 7.78
CA ASP A 133 -18.09 -4.64 8.36
C ASP A 133 -17.61 -3.52 7.42
N HIS A 134 -17.01 -3.90 6.30
CA HIS A 134 -16.42 -3.04 5.27
C HIS A 134 -15.44 -1.98 5.81
N ALA A 135 -14.88 -2.17 7.00
CA ALA A 135 -13.95 -1.22 7.62
C ALA A 135 -12.68 -1.05 6.77
N CYS A 136 -12.26 -2.12 6.09
CA CYS A 136 -11.13 -2.13 5.16
C CYS A 136 -11.30 -1.15 3.99
N ILE A 137 -12.52 -1.01 3.45
CA ILE A 137 -12.85 -0.07 2.37
C ILE A 137 -12.74 1.36 2.88
N ARG A 138 -13.41 1.65 4.00
CA ARG A 138 -13.46 3.00 4.58
C ARG A 138 -12.09 3.51 4.99
N LEU A 139 -11.24 2.65 5.56
CA LEU A 139 -9.92 3.05 6.05
C LEU A 139 -8.85 3.08 4.96
N SER A 140 -8.93 2.19 3.97
CA SER A 140 -7.89 2.13 2.93
C SER A 140 -8.15 3.07 1.77
N GLY A 141 -9.40 3.37 1.46
CA GLY A 141 -9.76 4.18 0.28
C GLY A 141 -9.23 3.61 -1.04
N CYS A 142 -8.99 2.29 -1.11
CA CYS A 142 -8.40 1.66 -2.27
C CYS A 142 -9.45 1.56 -3.39
N PRO A 143 -9.20 2.11 -4.60
CA PRO A 143 -10.17 2.07 -5.70
C PRO A 143 -10.42 0.64 -6.21
N SER A 144 -9.50 -0.29 -5.96
CA SER A 144 -9.61 -1.71 -6.33
C SER A 144 -10.33 -2.55 -5.27
N LEU A 145 -10.69 -1.98 -4.12
CA LEU A 145 -11.38 -2.68 -3.04
C LEU A 145 -12.87 -2.31 -3.06
N THR A 146 -13.71 -3.28 -3.40
CA THR A 146 -15.15 -3.14 -3.59
C THR A 146 -15.91 -4.24 -2.83
N ILE A 147 -17.21 -4.36 -3.05
CA ILE A 147 -18.08 -5.40 -2.47
C ILE A 147 -18.60 -6.34 -3.56
N LYS A 148 -18.89 -7.59 -3.17
CA LYS A 148 -19.59 -8.57 -4.02
C LYS A 148 -20.61 -9.35 -3.18
N PRO A 149 -21.64 -9.96 -3.80
CA PRO A 149 -22.55 -10.86 -3.10
C PRO A 149 -21.79 -11.96 -2.36
N ALA A 150 -22.28 -12.34 -1.18
CA ALA A 150 -21.71 -13.45 -0.43
C ALA A 150 -21.86 -14.76 -1.23
N PRO A 151 -20.85 -15.65 -1.19
CA PRO A 151 -20.96 -16.97 -1.81
C PRO A 151 -21.93 -17.90 -1.06
N ASP A 152 -22.15 -17.64 0.24
CA ASP A 152 -23.13 -18.36 1.05
C ASP A 152 -24.51 -17.74 0.89
N ILE A 153 -25.48 -18.56 0.45
CA ILE A 153 -26.87 -18.15 0.20
C ILE A 153 -27.56 -17.71 1.49
N LEU A 154 -27.13 -18.22 2.64
CA LEU A 154 -27.67 -17.86 3.95
C LEU A 154 -27.14 -16.52 4.47
N ARG A 155 -26.14 -15.94 3.80
CA ARG A 155 -25.53 -14.68 4.19
C ARG A 155 -26.07 -13.53 3.34
N GLU A 156 -26.78 -12.62 3.99
CA GLU A 156 -27.35 -11.44 3.33
C GLU A 156 -26.31 -10.36 3.08
N ASP A 157 -25.35 -10.17 4.01
CA ASP A 157 -24.36 -9.11 3.92
C ASP A 157 -23.30 -9.38 2.83
N PRO A 158 -23.03 -8.40 1.94
CA PRO A 158 -22.00 -8.56 0.92
C PRO A 158 -20.61 -8.61 1.54
N VAL A 159 -19.71 -9.32 0.86
CA VAL A 159 -18.32 -9.49 1.29
C VAL A 159 -17.41 -8.53 0.55
N ALA A 160 -16.37 -8.06 1.22
CA ALA A 160 -15.33 -7.25 0.57
C ALA A 160 -14.59 -8.09 -0.49
N TYR A 161 -14.20 -7.44 -1.58
CA TYR A 161 -13.58 -8.06 -2.74
C TYR A 161 -12.55 -7.12 -3.36
N VAL A 162 -11.37 -7.66 -3.67
CA VAL A 162 -10.34 -6.94 -4.41
C VAL A 162 -10.47 -7.30 -5.88
N ASP A 163 -10.73 -6.32 -6.73
CA ASP A 163 -10.91 -6.51 -8.17
C ASP A 163 -9.59 -6.78 -8.92
N ASN A 164 -9.69 -6.96 -10.24
CA ASN A 164 -8.53 -7.21 -11.11
C ASN A 164 -7.70 -5.94 -11.40
N SER A 165 -8.18 -4.75 -11.03
CA SER A 165 -7.44 -3.50 -11.19
C SER A 165 -6.37 -3.33 -10.11
N CYS A 166 -6.38 -4.18 -9.06
CA CYS A 166 -5.37 -4.19 -8.02
C CYS A 166 -3.95 -4.27 -8.58
N VAL A 167 -3.14 -3.30 -8.14
CA VAL A 167 -1.74 -3.12 -8.52
C VAL A 167 -0.75 -3.67 -7.49
N GLY A 168 -1.26 -4.23 -6.37
CA GLY A 168 -0.44 -4.85 -5.34
C GLY A 168 0.36 -3.87 -4.49
N CYS A 169 -0.15 -2.67 -4.18
CA CYS A 169 0.62 -1.64 -3.46
C CYS A 169 0.90 -1.91 -1.98
N GLY A 170 0.28 -2.93 -1.36
CA GLY A 170 0.50 -3.26 0.05
C GLY A 170 -0.36 -2.48 1.04
N VAL A 171 -0.68 -1.22 0.75
CA VAL A 171 -1.31 -0.28 1.71
C VAL A 171 -2.60 -0.79 2.34
N CYS A 172 -3.52 -1.39 1.56
CA CYS A 172 -4.76 -1.92 2.13
C CYS A 172 -4.54 -3.13 3.05
N GLY A 173 -3.56 -3.98 2.72
CA GLY A 173 -3.14 -5.07 3.59
C GLY A 173 -2.49 -4.54 4.86
N ASP A 174 -1.54 -3.61 4.75
CA ASP A 174 -0.83 -3.04 5.89
C ASP A 174 -1.77 -2.28 6.83
N ASN A 175 -2.73 -1.51 6.30
CA ASN A 175 -3.75 -0.85 7.11
C ASN A 175 -4.55 -1.85 7.95
N VAL A 176 -4.99 -2.95 7.32
CA VAL A 176 -5.82 -3.96 7.98
C VAL A 176 -5.02 -4.70 9.06
N HIS A 177 -3.76 -5.03 8.82
CA HIS A 177 -2.91 -5.71 9.80
C HIS A 177 -2.45 -4.76 10.92
N ALA A 178 -2.03 -3.54 10.58
CA ALA A 178 -1.58 -2.54 11.54
C ALA A 178 -2.70 -2.05 12.47
N ALA A 179 -3.96 -2.19 12.05
CA ALA A 179 -5.13 -1.91 12.86
C ALA A 179 -5.83 -3.18 13.39
N VAL A 180 -5.29 -4.38 13.12
CA VAL A 180 -5.83 -5.69 13.55
C VAL A 180 -7.32 -5.81 13.20
N LEU A 181 -7.70 -5.33 12.02
CA LEU A 181 -9.11 -5.16 11.65
C LEU A 181 -9.73 -6.42 11.08
N CYS A 182 -9.00 -7.14 10.24
CA CYS A 182 -9.61 -8.19 9.44
C CYS A 182 -8.63 -9.35 9.17
N PRO A 183 -8.91 -10.56 9.68
CA PRO A 183 -8.09 -11.73 9.41
C PRO A 183 -8.26 -12.28 7.99
N SER A 184 -9.18 -11.72 7.20
CA SER A 184 -9.50 -12.20 5.85
C SER A 184 -8.55 -11.71 4.76
N PHE A 185 -7.70 -10.70 5.03
CA PHE A 185 -6.80 -10.17 4.02
C PHE A 185 -5.61 -11.10 3.80
N SER A 186 -5.31 -11.38 2.54
CA SER A 186 -4.17 -12.22 2.17
C SER A 186 -3.51 -11.71 0.89
N ARG A 187 -2.20 -11.92 0.79
CA ARG A 187 -1.40 -11.60 -0.39
C ARG A 187 -1.24 -12.86 -1.24
N ALA A 188 -1.57 -12.76 -2.52
CA ALA A 188 -1.35 -13.77 -3.53
C ALA A 188 -0.29 -13.29 -4.54
N GLU A 189 0.53 -14.22 -5.01
CA GLU A 189 1.53 -13.98 -6.05
C GLU A 189 1.11 -14.70 -7.33
N LEU A 190 0.88 -13.95 -8.39
CA LEU A 190 0.62 -14.48 -9.72
C LEU A 190 1.94 -14.58 -10.48
N ILE A 191 2.37 -15.80 -10.78
CA ILE A 191 3.64 -16.07 -11.46
C ILE A 191 3.38 -16.26 -12.96
N PHE A 192 4.03 -15.44 -13.79
CA PHE A 192 4.07 -15.58 -15.24
C PHE A 192 5.38 -16.28 -15.64
N ASN A 193 5.31 -17.13 -16.67
CA ASN A 193 6.42 -17.97 -17.14
C ASN A 193 7.12 -18.73 -15.98
N PRO A 194 6.39 -19.63 -15.27
CA PRO A 194 6.91 -20.32 -14.11
C PRO A 194 8.06 -21.26 -14.47
N THR A 195 9.09 -21.28 -13.64
CA THR A 195 10.22 -22.22 -13.76
C THR A 195 9.81 -23.64 -13.35
N GLY A 196 10.62 -24.63 -13.69
CA GLY A 196 10.41 -26.01 -13.23
C GLY A 196 10.31 -26.11 -11.70
N TRP A 197 11.08 -25.29 -10.99
CA TRP A 197 11.03 -25.20 -9.53
C TRP A 197 9.72 -24.62 -8.99
N ASP A 198 9.18 -23.58 -9.63
CA ASP A 198 7.89 -23.01 -9.25
C ASP A 198 6.77 -24.05 -9.39
N ARG A 199 6.79 -24.83 -10.47
CA ARG A 199 5.83 -25.91 -10.72
C ARG A 199 5.95 -27.03 -9.69
N PHE A 200 7.17 -27.45 -9.37
CA PHE A 200 7.43 -28.47 -8.35
C PHE A 200 6.93 -28.03 -6.96
N LYS A 201 7.27 -26.80 -6.54
CA LYS A 201 6.76 -26.22 -5.29
C LYS A 201 5.24 -26.16 -5.26
N ASN A 202 4.61 -25.74 -6.36
CA ASN A 202 3.16 -25.69 -6.44
C ASN A 202 2.54 -27.09 -6.29
N PHE A 203 3.11 -28.10 -6.97
CA PHE A 203 2.66 -29.48 -6.85
C PHE A 203 2.70 -29.99 -5.40
N LEU A 204 3.81 -29.81 -4.70
CA LEU A 204 3.93 -30.19 -3.28
C LEU A 204 2.93 -29.45 -2.39
N ARG A 205 2.80 -28.12 -2.58
CA ARG A 205 1.84 -27.29 -1.82
C ARG A 205 0.41 -27.78 -2.01
N GLN A 206 -0.01 -28.03 -3.25
CA GLN A 206 -1.35 -28.53 -3.57
C GLN A 206 -1.60 -29.90 -2.95
N GLY A 207 -0.60 -30.80 -2.94
CA GLY A 207 -0.69 -32.09 -2.27
C GLY A 207 -0.94 -31.98 -0.76
N ILE A 208 -0.19 -31.11 -0.08
CA ILE A 208 -0.33 -30.88 1.37
C ILE A 208 -1.68 -30.20 1.69
N ILE A 209 -2.02 -29.14 0.96
CA ILE A 209 -3.29 -28.40 1.16
C ILE A 209 -4.47 -29.35 0.95
N GLY A 210 -4.48 -30.13 -0.13
CA GLY A 210 -5.54 -31.10 -0.40
C GLY A 210 -5.60 -32.24 0.62
N PHE A 211 -4.48 -32.63 1.24
CA PHE A 211 -4.50 -33.57 2.37
C PHE A 211 -5.16 -32.97 3.62
N LEU A 212 -4.80 -31.73 3.97
CA LEU A 212 -5.36 -31.02 5.12
C LEU A 212 -6.85 -30.71 4.95
N GLN A 213 -7.26 -30.22 3.78
CA GLN A 213 -8.67 -29.95 3.47
C GLN A 213 -9.51 -31.23 3.61
N ARG A 214 -9.08 -32.34 3.02
CA ARG A 214 -9.77 -33.64 3.17
C ARG A 214 -9.89 -34.09 4.62
N HIS A 215 -8.91 -33.80 5.46
CA HIS A 215 -8.98 -34.12 6.89
C HIS A 215 -10.03 -33.27 7.62
N VAL A 216 -10.07 -31.96 7.33
CA VAL A 216 -11.07 -31.03 7.89
C VAL A 216 -12.48 -31.39 7.42
N ASP A 217 -12.66 -31.67 6.13
CA ASP A 217 -13.96 -32.03 5.55
C ASP A 217 -14.50 -33.32 6.16
N ARG A 218 -13.64 -34.33 6.37
CA ARG A 218 -14.01 -35.57 7.09
C ARG A 218 -14.46 -35.31 8.52
N LYS A 219 -13.84 -34.35 9.23
CA LYS A 219 -14.26 -33.96 10.58
C LYS A 219 -15.60 -33.24 10.56
N ARG A 220 -15.81 -32.30 9.63
CA ARG A 220 -17.09 -31.59 9.45
C ARG A 220 -18.23 -32.56 9.16
N ALA A 221 -18.02 -33.50 8.24
CA ALA A 221 -19.02 -34.52 7.89
C ALA A 221 -19.46 -35.42 9.06
N ARG A 222 -18.59 -35.62 10.07
CA ARG A 222 -18.93 -36.39 11.29
C ARG A 222 -19.77 -35.62 12.30
N VAL A 223 -19.77 -34.29 12.25
CA VAL A 223 -20.51 -33.41 13.17
C VAL A 223 -21.90 -33.05 12.61
N SER A 224 -22.07 -33.17 11.29
CA SER A 224 -23.34 -32.92 10.58
C SER A 224 -24.27 -34.15 10.48
N LEU A 225 -23.91 -35.27 11.10
CA LEU A 225 -24.74 -36.47 11.30
C LEU A 225 -25.12 -36.57 12.77
#